data_AF-W8RFB7-F1
#
_entry.id   AF-W8RFB7-F1
#
_cell.length_a   1.000
_cell.length_b   1.000
_cell.length_c   1.000
_cell.angle_alpha   90.00
_cell.angle_beta   90.00
_cell.angle_gamma   90.00
#
_symmetry.space_group_name_H-M   'P 1'
#
loop_
_entity.id
_entity.type
_entity.pdbx_description
1 polymer ?
#
loop_
_entity_poly.entity_id
_entity_poly.type
_entity_poly.pdbx_seq_one_letter_code
_entity_poly.pdbx_strand_id
1 'polypeptide(L)'
;RSSITVAWGKPIYDGGSEILGYVVELCKADEEEWHIVTPPTGLKATRFEIAKLTEHQEYKIRVCALNKVGLGEATPVPGTVKPEDKLEAPELDLDSELRKGIVVRAGGSARIHIPFKGRPTPEITWSREEGEFTDKVQIEKGLNYTQLSIDNCDRNDAGKYILKLENSSGSKSAFVTVKVLDTPGPPQNLAVKEVKKDSVILVWEPPIIDGGAKIKNYVIDKRESTRKAYANVSNKCNKTSFKVENLTEGAIYYFRVMAENEFGVGVPVETVDAVKAAEPPSPPGKVTLTDVSQTSASLMWEKPEYDGGSRILGYVVEMQSKGTEKWS
;
A
#
# COMPACT_ATOMS: atom_id res chain seq x y z
N ARG A 1 -24.56 -5.43 -28.70
CA ARG A 1 -24.09 -4.64 -29.85
C ARG A 1 -24.78 -5.14 -31.12
N SER A 2 -25.31 -4.23 -31.94
CA SER A 2 -26.01 -4.53 -33.21
C SER A 2 -25.04 -4.71 -34.38
N SER A 3 -23.92 -5.42 -34.18
CA SER A 3 -22.92 -5.61 -35.23
C SER A 3 -22.33 -7.02 -35.27
N ILE A 4 -21.96 -7.46 -36.47
CA ILE A 4 -21.26 -8.73 -36.72
C ILE A 4 -19.99 -8.42 -37.49
N THR A 5 -18.85 -8.89 -36.99
CA THR A 5 -17.58 -8.80 -37.70
C THR A 5 -17.31 -10.10 -38.44
N VAL A 6 -17.08 -10.00 -39.74
CA VAL A 6 -16.68 -11.12 -40.61
C VAL A 6 -15.26 -10.92 -41.12
N ALA A 7 -14.53 -12.02 -41.29
CA ALA A 7 -13.19 -12.05 -41.86
C ALA A 7 -13.05 -13.23 -42.82
N TRP A 8 -12.25 -13.05 -43.87
CA TRP A 8 -12.05 -14.04 -44.93
C TRP A 8 -10.60 -14.08 -45.41
N GLY A 9 -10.26 -15.12 -46.17
CA GLY A 9 -8.97 -15.25 -46.87
C GLY A 9 -9.05 -14.70 -48.29
N LYS A 10 -7.89 -14.49 -48.92
CA LYS A 10 -7.85 -14.24 -50.37
C LYS A 10 -8.29 -15.49 -51.13
N PRO A 11 -9.01 -15.37 -52.27
CA PRO A 11 -9.38 -16.52 -53.07
C PRO A 11 -8.14 -17.24 -53.59
N ILE A 12 -8.22 -18.57 -53.71
CA ILE A 12 -7.12 -19.43 -54.17
C ILE A 12 -6.82 -19.17 -55.65
N TYR A 13 -7.82 -18.75 -56.43
CA TYR A 13 -7.72 -18.39 -57.84
C TYR A 13 -8.43 -17.06 -58.09
N ASP A 14 -7.77 -16.13 -58.77
CA ASP A 14 -8.25 -14.75 -58.99
C ASP A 14 -8.93 -14.54 -60.35
N GLY A 15 -9.11 -15.61 -61.12
CA GLY A 15 -9.70 -15.55 -62.46
C GLY A 15 -8.75 -14.99 -63.52
N GLY A 16 -7.44 -14.88 -63.24
CA GLY A 16 -6.44 -14.36 -64.17
C GLY A 16 -6.34 -12.83 -64.18
N SER A 17 -6.91 -12.14 -63.18
CA SER A 17 -6.79 -10.69 -62.98
C SER A 17 -6.74 -10.37 -61.50
N GLU A 18 -5.97 -9.35 -61.13
CA GLU A 18 -5.81 -8.95 -59.73
C GLU A 18 -7.14 -8.63 -59.04
N ILE A 19 -7.24 -9.04 -57.76
CA ILE A 19 -8.38 -8.70 -56.91
C ILE A 19 -8.29 -7.22 -56.51
N LEU A 20 -9.25 -6.43 -56.96
CA LEU A 20 -9.37 -5.00 -56.68
C LEU A 20 -10.08 -4.73 -55.33
N GLY A 21 -10.94 -5.65 -54.88
CA GLY A 21 -11.59 -5.56 -53.58
C GLY A 21 -12.53 -6.73 -53.26
N TYR A 22 -13.32 -6.58 -52.21
CA TYR A 22 -14.30 -7.55 -51.74
C TYR A 22 -15.64 -6.87 -51.47
N VAL A 23 -16.72 -7.55 -51.82
CA VAL A 23 -18.09 -7.12 -51.53
C VAL A 23 -18.68 -8.08 -50.50
N VAL A 24 -19.30 -7.53 -49.45
CA VAL A 24 -20.02 -8.32 -48.44
C VAL A 24 -21.50 -8.09 -48.63
N GLU A 25 -22.25 -9.19 -48.66
CA GLU A 25 -23.70 -9.19 -48.78
C GLU A 25 -24.33 -9.84 -47.55
N LEU A 26 -25.46 -9.30 -47.14
CA LEU A 26 -26.22 -9.66 -45.95
C LEU A 26 -27.67 -9.96 -46.35
N CYS A 27 -28.22 -11.05 -45.82
CA CYS A 27 -29.63 -11.41 -45.96
C CYS A 27 -30.15 -11.78 -44.58
N LYS A 28 -31.36 -11.36 -44.20
CA LYS A 28 -31.99 -11.93 -43.00
C LYS A 28 -32.30 -13.40 -43.25
N ALA A 29 -32.20 -14.25 -42.24
CA ALA A 29 -32.35 -15.69 -42.41
C ALA A 29 -33.77 -16.11 -42.82
N ASP A 30 -34.77 -15.33 -42.41
CA ASP A 30 -36.21 -15.44 -42.70
C ASP A 30 -36.63 -14.75 -44.02
N GLU A 31 -35.70 -14.07 -44.69
CA GLU A 31 -35.90 -13.43 -45.99
C GLU A 31 -35.00 -14.10 -47.05
N GLU A 32 -35.24 -13.77 -48.32
CA GLU A 32 -34.43 -14.22 -49.46
C GLU A 32 -33.65 -13.08 -50.13
N GLU A 33 -33.87 -11.83 -49.70
CA GLU A 33 -33.31 -10.64 -50.32
C GLU A 33 -31.91 -10.30 -49.78
N TRP A 34 -30.92 -10.32 -50.68
CA TRP A 34 -29.53 -9.99 -50.39
C TRP A 34 -29.25 -8.50 -50.57
N HIS A 35 -28.60 -7.91 -49.57
CA HIS A 35 -28.23 -6.50 -49.55
C HIS A 35 -26.71 -6.36 -49.49
N ILE A 36 -26.14 -5.54 -50.38
CA ILE A 36 -24.72 -5.18 -50.31
C ILE A 36 -24.50 -4.23 -49.13
N VAL A 37 -23.62 -4.59 -48.21
CA VAL A 37 -23.30 -3.79 -47.01
C VAL A 37 -21.95 -3.08 -47.09
N THR A 38 -21.24 -3.24 -48.20
CA THR A 38 -19.96 -2.57 -48.49
C THR A 38 -20.11 -1.45 -49.52
N PRO A 39 -19.15 -0.50 -49.61
CA PRO A 39 -19.14 0.48 -50.69
C PRO A 39 -19.11 -0.20 -52.08
N PRO A 40 -19.67 0.44 -53.14
CA PRO A 40 -19.66 -0.09 -54.52
C PRO A 40 -18.25 -0.37 -55.07
N THR A 41 -17.24 0.32 -54.56
CA THR A 41 -15.83 0.12 -54.91
C THR A 41 -15.22 -1.14 -54.30
N GLY A 42 -15.94 -1.84 -53.43
CA GLY A 42 -15.43 -2.95 -52.64
C GLY A 42 -14.46 -2.52 -51.53
N LEU A 43 -14.10 -3.48 -50.70
CA LEU A 43 -13.13 -3.34 -49.60
C LEU A 43 -11.79 -3.95 -49.99
N LYS A 44 -10.69 -3.27 -49.69
CA LYS A 44 -9.35 -3.88 -49.79
C LYS A 44 -8.99 -4.75 -48.60
N ALA A 45 -9.62 -4.50 -47.45
CA ALA A 45 -9.43 -5.29 -46.24
C ALA A 45 -10.16 -6.64 -46.35
N THR A 46 -9.62 -7.66 -45.69
CA THR A 46 -10.24 -9.00 -45.60
C THR A 46 -11.02 -9.20 -44.29
N ARG A 47 -11.47 -8.09 -43.69
CA ARG A 47 -12.34 -8.04 -42.51
C ARG A 47 -13.30 -6.86 -42.62
N PHE A 48 -14.53 -7.05 -42.18
CA PHE A 48 -15.57 -6.01 -42.20
C PHE A 48 -16.54 -6.16 -41.02
N GLU A 49 -16.89 -5.03 -40.39
CA GLU A 49 -17.92 -4.97 -39.35
C GLU A 49 -19.24 -4.49 -39.97
N ILE A 50 -20.23 -5.37 -40.00
CA ILE A 50 -21.59 -5.07 -40.43
C ILE A 50 -22.32 -4.51 -39.20
N ALA A 51 -22.65 -3.22 -39.21
CA ALA A 51 -23.33 -2.55 -38.10
C ALA A 51 -24.83 -2.36 -38.34
N LYS A 52 -25.57 -1.91 -37.32
CA LYS A 52 -27.01 -1.62 -37.35
C LYS A 52 -27.90 -2.83 -37.65
N LEU A 53 -27.48 -4.00 -37.19
CA LEU A 53 -28.26 -5.23 -37.26
C LEU A 53 -29.37 -5.24 -36.20
N THR A 54 -30.47 -5.90 -36.53
CA THR A 54 -31.61 -6.07 -35.61
C THR A 54 -31.24 -7.08 -34.53
N GLU A 55 -31.52 -6.74 -33.27
CA GLU A 55 -31.27 -7.63 -32.14
C GLU A 55 -32.12 -8.90 -32.26
N HIS A 56 -31.51 -10.03 -31.90
CA HIS A 56 -32.09 -11.38 -32.03
C HIS A 56 -32.40 -11.88 -33.44
N GLN A 57 -32.21 -11.08 -34.49
CA GLN A 57 -32.40 -11.49 -35.87
C GLN A 57 -31.23 -12.34 -36.36
N GLU A 58 -31.54 -13.48 -37.00
CA GLU A 58 -30.54 -14.29 -37.68
C GLU A 58 -30.28 -13.77 -39.09
N TYR A 59 -29.03 -13.84 -39.53
CA TYR A 59 -28.56 -13.37 -40.83
C TYR A 59 -27.73 -14.44 -41.54
N LYS A 60 -27.81 -14.46 -42.87
CA LYS A 60 -26.89 -15.15 -43.78
C LYS A 60 -25.94 -14.11 -44.36
N ILE A 61 -24.66 -14.41 -44.41
CA ILE A 61 -23.63 -13.52 -44.96
C ILE A 61 -22.90 -14.24 -46.08
N ARG A 62 -22.56 -13.53 -47.16
CA ARG A 62 -21.66 -14.05 -48.20
C ARG A 62 -20.68 -12.98 -48.66
N VAL A 63 -19.52 -13.43 -49.15
CA VAL A 63 -18.43 -12.56 -49.58
C VAL A 63 -18.08 -12.85 -51.03
N CYS A 64 -17.96 -11.81 -51.85
CA CYS A 64 -17.61 -11.88 -53.26
C CYS A 64 -16.28 -11.15 -53.49
N ALA A 65 -15.38 -11.72 -54.30
CA ALA A 65 -14.17 -11.02 -54.73
C ALA A 65 -14.48 -10.16 -55.97
N LEU A 66 -13.91 -8.96 -56.05
CA LEU A 66 -14.08 -8.02 -57.15
C LEU A 66 -12.75 -7.87 -57.90
N ASN A 67 -12.73 -8.10 -59.20
CA ASN A 67 -11.60 -7.79 -60.08
C ASN A 67 -12.04 -6.83 -61.21
N LYS A 68 -11.16 -6.52 -62.17
CA LYS A 68 -11.47 -5.60 -63.28
C LYS A 68 -12.64 -6.05 -64.17
N VAL A 69 -12.94 -7.35 -64.18
CA VAL A 69 -14.01 -7.96 -64.99
C VAL A 69 -15.33 -7.92 -64.24
N GLY A 70 -15.31 -8.02 -62.91
CA GLY A 70 -16.51 -7.90 -62.08
C GLY A 70 -16.42 -8.72 -60.80
N LEU A 71 -17.60 -9.05 -60.25
CA LEU A 71 -17.73 -9.88 -59.06
C LEU A 71 -17.56 -11.37 -59.42
N GLY A 72 -16.72 -12.05 -58.65
CA GLY A 72 -16.59 -13.50 -58.67
C GLY A 72 -17.70 -14.20 -57.90
N GLU A 73 -17.60 -15.52 -57.82
CA GLU A 73 -18.56 -16.37 -57.11
C GLU A 73 -18.65 -15.99 -55.63
N ALA A 74 -19.88 -15.94 -55.12
CA ALA A 74 -20.14 -15.61 -53.73
C ALA A 74 -19.83 -16.82 -52.82
N THR A 75 -19.02 -16.61 -51.79
CA THR A 75 -18.76 -17.62 -50.76
C THR A 75 -19.63 -17.34 -49.54
N PRO A 76 -20.61 -18.21 -49.20
CA PRO A 76 -21.42 -18.04 -48.01
C PRO A 76 -20.62 -18.35 -46.73
N VAL A 77 -20.86 -17.57 -45.69
CA VAL A 77 -20.47 -17.94 -44.32
C VAL A 77 -21.35 -19.13 -43.90
N PRO A 78 -20.78 -20.24 -43.41
CA PRO A 78 -21.56 -21.40 -43.02
C PRO A 78 -22.58 -21.07 -41.91
N GLY A 79 -23.83 -21.50 -42.09
CA GLY A 79 -24.92 -21.32 -41.13
C GLY A 79 -25.53 -19.92 -41.12
N THR A 80 -26.36 -19.66 -40.10
CA THR A 80 -26.87 -18.33 -39.78
C THR A 80 -26.07 -17.72 -38.62
N VAL A 81 -25.93 -16.40 -38.62
CA VAL A 81 -25.26 -15.65 -37.56
C VAL A 81 -26.26 -14.71 -36.89
N LYS A 82 -26.23 -14.67 -35.58
CA LYS A 82 -27.07 -13.79 -34.78
C LYS A 82 -26.17 -12.73 -34.11
N PRO A 83 -26.54 -11.43 -34.14
CA PRO A 83 -25.82 -10.40 -33.41
C PRO A 83 -26.10 -10.59 -31.92
N GLU A 84 -25.28 -11.40 -31.27
CA GLU A 84 -25.29 -11.61 -29.82
C GLU A 84 -24.02 -11.03 -29.19
N ASP A 85 -24.18 -10.41 -28.02
CA ASP A 85 -23.03 -9.96 -27.26
C ASP A 85 -22.27 -11.16 -26.72
N LYS A 86 -21.02 -11.29 -27.15
CA LYS A 86 -20.11 -12.26 -26.58
C LYS A 86 -19.80 -11.83 -25.15
N LEU A 87 -20.35 -12.58 -24.21
CA LEU A 87 -20.15 -12.42 -22.78
C LEU A 87 -18.99 -13.32 -22.34
N GLU A 88 -17.87 -12.71 -21.96
CA GLU A 88 -16.66 -13.36 -21.50
C GLU A 88 -16.30 -12.77 -20.14
N ALA A 89 -16.26 -13.60 -19.10
CA ALA A 89 -15.83 -13.16 -17.78
C ALA A 89 -14.39 -12.62 -17.82
N PRO A 90 -14.00 -11.71 -16.90
CA PRO A 90 -12.66 -11.15 -16.89
C PRO A 90 -11.61 -12.26 -16.66
N GLU A 91 -10.60 -12.28 -17.51
CA GLU A 91 -9.46 -13.18 -17.40
C GLU A 91 -8.17 -12.39 -17.38
N LEU A 92 -7.27 -12.74 -16.47
CA LEU A 92 -5.92 -12.19 -16.38
C LEU A 92 -4.98 -13.33 -15.98
N ASP A 93 -3.75 -13.26 -16.48
CA ASP A 93 -2.65 -14.11 -16.03
C ASP A 93 -1.49 -13.22 -15.62
N LEU A 94 -1.08 -13.34 -14.35
CA LEU A 94 0.11 -12.68 -13.86
C LEU A 94 1.34 -13.47 -14.30
N ASP A 95 2.30 -12.79 -14.93
CA ASP A 95 3.59 -13.41 -15.22
C ASP A 95 4.32 -13.83 -13.93
N SER A 96 5.35 -14.68 -14.07
CA SER A 96 6.08 -15.23 -12.93
C SER A 96 6.80 -14.18 -12.09
N GLU A 97 7.18 -13.04 -12.67
CA GLU A 97 7.91 -11.99 -11.97
C GLU A 97 6.95 -11.17 -11.09
N LEU A 98 5.78 -10.81 -11.62
CA LEU A 98 4.73 -10.16 -10.85
C LEU A 98 4.20 -11.04 -9.71
N ARG A 99 4.18 -12.36 -9.89
CA ARG A 99 3.81 -13.31 -8.82
C ARG A 99 4.84 -13.39 -7.69
N LYS A 100 6.13 -13.24 -7.99
CA LYS A 100 7.19 -13.16 -6.96
C LYS A 100 7.17 -11.83 -6.21
N GLY A 101 6.60 -10.81 -6.83
CA GLY A 101 6.58 -9.44 -6.34
C GLY A 101 7.70 -8.60 -6.92
N ILE A 102 7.47 -7.29 -6.96
CA ILE A 102 8.41 -6.30 -7.48
C ILE A 102 9.31 -5.83 -6.35
N VAL A 103 10.63 -5.85 -6.57
CA VAL A 103 11.60 -5.29 -5.64
C VAL A 103 12.18 -4.00 -6.24
N VAL A 104 12.03 -2.89 -5.55
CA VAL A 104 12.51 -1.56 -5.97
C VAL A 104 13.39 -0.95 -4.87
N ARG A 105 14.45 -0.24 -5.22
CA ARG A 105 15.23 0.54 -4.25
C ARG A 105 14.57 1.89 -4.01
N ALA A 106 14.71 2.44 -2.80
CA ALA A 106 14.25 3.79 -2.51
C ALA A 106 14.76 4.80 -3.57
N GLY A 107 13.88 5.68 -4.03
CA GLY A 107 14.12 6.61 -5.14
C GLY A 107 13.94 6.03 -6.55
N GLY A 108 13.80 4.71 -6.68
CA GLY A 108 13.48 4.05 -7.95
C GLY A 108 12.00 4.15 -8.32
N SER A 109 11.63 3.51 -9.43
CA SER A 109 10.23 3.44 -9.89
C SER A 109 9.74 2.00 -9.97
N ALA A 110 8.51 1.76 -9.54
CA ALA A 110 7.81 0.49 -9.68
C ALA A 110 6.75 0.60 -10.79
N ARG A 111 6.67 -0.41 -11.67
CA ARG A 111 5.70 -0.46 -12.76
C ARG A 111 5.07 -1.85 -12.83
N ILE A 112 3.76 -1.91 -12.67
CA ILE A 112 2.94 -3.13 -12.73
C ILE A 112 2.06 -3.03 -13.97
N HIS A 113 2.40 -3.76 -15.03
CA HIS A 113 1.60 -3.82 -16.26
C HIS A 113 0.90 -5.18 -16.35
N ILE A 114 -0.44 -5.19 -16.41
CA ILE A 114 -1.24 -6.41 -16.44
C ILE A 114 -2.16 -6.39 -17.65
N PRO A 115 -1.91 -7.24 -18.66
CA PRO A 115 -2.88 -7.48 -19.73
C PRO A 115 -4.05 -8.31 -19.21
N PHE A 116 -5.25 -8.04 -19.73
CA PHE A 116 -6.46 -8.79 -19.40
C PHE A 116 -7.36 -8.97 -20.61
N LYS A 117 -8.31 -9.89 -20.48
CA LYS A 117 -9.41 -10.14 -21.42
C LYS A 117 -10.74 -10.06 -20.67
N GLY A 118 -11.82 -9.89 -21.41
CA GLY A 118 -13.18 -9.87 -20.88
C GLY A 118 -14.10 -9.08 -21.80
N ARG A 119 -15.34 -9.52 -21.90
CA ARG A 119 -16.37 -8.90 -22.73
C ARG A 119 -17.71 -8.88 -21.98
N PRO A 120 -18.36 -7.71 -21.80
CA PRO A 120 -17.86 -6.36 -22.10
C PRO A 120 -16.53 -6.06 -21.40
N THR A 121 -15.80 -5.05 -21.89
CA THR A 121 -14.51 -4.63 -21.31
C THR A 121 -14.68 -4.45 -19.79
N PRO A 122 -13.94 -5.19 -18.96
CA PRO A 122 -14.07 -5.13 -17.52
C PRO A 122 -13.79 -3.73 -16.97
N GLU A 123 -14.55 -3.35 -15.95
CA GLU A 123 -14.22 -2.25 -15.07
C GLU A 123 -12.96 -2.60 -14.27
N ILE A 124 -12.01 -1.67 -14.24
CA ILE A 124 -10.71 -1.84 -13.59
C ILE A 124 -10.70 -1.08 -12.27
N THR A 125 -10.44 -1.78 -11.18
CA THR A 125 -10.31 -1.19 -9.84
C THR A 125 -9.01 -1.66 -9.20
N TRP A 126 -8.18 -0.70 -8.81
CA TRP A 126 -6.98 -0.93 -8.02
C TRP A 126 -7.21 -0.49 -6.59
N SER A 127 -6.67 -1.23 -5.63
CA SER A 127 -6.64 -0.86 -4.22
C SER A 127 -5.35 -1.36 -3.55
N ARG A 128 -5.08 -0.89 -2.33
CA ARG A 128 -4.06 -1.46 -1.44
C ARG A 128 -4.73 -2.31 -0.38
N GLU A 129 -4.02 -3.32 0.11
CA GLU A 129 -4.46 -4.09 1.29
C GLU A 129 -4.45 -3.21 2.55
N GLU A 130 -3.49 -2.30 2.65
CA GLU A 130 -3.34 -1.37 3.78
C GLU A 130 -3.13 0.06 3.28
N GLY A 131 -3.89 1.00 3.85
CA GLY A 131 -3.81 2.43 3.54
C GLY A 131 -4.43 2.81 2.19
N GLU A 132 -4.26 4.07 1.83
CA GLU A 132 -4.74 4.64 0.58
C GLU A 132 -3.58 4.83 -0.41
N PHE A 133 -3.90 5.08 -1.68
CA PHE A 133 -2.91 5.50 -2.65
C PHE A 133 -2.44 6.91 -2.33
N THR A 134 -1.13 7.14 -2.49
CA THR A 134 -0.55 8.47 -2.49
C THR A 134 -0.70 9.09 -3.87
N ASP A 135 -0.49 10.41 -3.98
CA ASP A 135 -0.51 11.12 -5.26
C ASP A 135 0.58 10.66 -6.24
N LYS A 136 1.58 9.89 -5.75
CA LYS A 136 2.63 9.28 -6.58
C LYS A 136 2.09 8.17 -7.48
N VAL A 137 0.97 7.55 -7.10
CA VAL A 137 0.43 6.38 -7.81
C VAL A 137 -0.32 6.85 -9.05
N GLN A 138 0.15 6.42 -10.22
CA GLN A 138 -0.45 6.72 -11.51
C GLN A 138 -1.03 5.44 -12.11
N ILE A 139 -2.33 5.46 -12.42
CA ILE A 139 -3.05 4.30 -12.96
C ILE A 139 -3.53 4.61 -14.38
N GLU A 140 -3.07 3.80 -15.31
CA GLU A 140 -3.51 3.79 -16.70
C GLU A 140 -4.49 2.62 -16.92
N LYS A 141 -5.63 2.93 -17.55
CA LYS A 141 -6.70 1.98 -17.85
C LYS A 141 -6.89 1.88 -19.37
N GLY A 142 -6.50 0.75 -19.94
CA GLY A 142 -6.68 0.42 -21.36
C GLY A 142 -7.86 -0.52 -21.61
N LEU A 143 -8.09 -0.85 -22.88
CA LEU A 143 -9.18 -1.77 -23.29
C LEU A 143 -8.91 -3.24 -22.95
N ASN A 144 -7.63 -3.62 -22.86
CA ASN A 144 -7.15 -4.98 -22.64
C ASN A 144 -5.92 -5.04 -21.73
N TYR A 145 -5.65 -3.95 -21.00
CA TYR A 145 -4.55 -3.86 -20.06
C TYR A 145 -4.83 -2.78 -19.01
N THR A 146 -4.13 -2.87 -17.89
CA THR A 146 -4.00 -1.78 -16.93
C THR A 146 -2.56 -1.69 -16.47
N GLN A 147 -2.13 -0.50 -16.08
CA GLN A 147 -0.79 -0.27 -15.59
C GLN A 147 -0.80 0.65 -14.39
N LEU A 148 -0.18 0.21 -13.29
CA LEU A 148 0.07 1.02 -12.11
C LEU A 148 1.56 1.38 -12.09
N SER A 149 1.87 2.67 -11.96
CA SER A 149 3.25 3.17 -11.87
C SER A 149 3.40 4.02 -10.61
N ILE A 150 4.54 3.89 -9.94
CA ILE A 150 4.93 4.69 -8.78
C ILE A 150 6.36 5.15 -9.04
N ASP A 151 6.57 6.45 -9.14
CA ASP A 151 7.90 7.05 -9.26
C ASP A 151 8.43 7.48 -7.89
N ASN A 152 9.76 7.50 -7.75
CA ASN A 152 10.44 7.90 -6.52
C ASN A 152 9.88 7.16 -5.27
N CYS A 153 9.86 5.83 -5.36
CA CYS A 153 9.34 4.95 -4.33
C CYS A 153 10.10 5.14 -3.01
N ASP A 154 9.38 5.11 -1.90
CA ASP A 154 9.94 5.03 -0.54
C ASP A 154 9.32 3.87 0.24
N ARG A 155 9.78 3.64 1.47
CA ARG A 155 9.28 2.55 2.33
C ARG A 155 7.76 2.48 2.49
N ASN A 156 7.03 3.60 2.34
CA ASN A 156 5.57 3.65 2.48
C ASN A 156 4.83 3.18 1.22
N ASP A 157 5.55 3.04 0.09
CA ASP A 157 5.03 2.47 -1.15
C ASP A 157 5.15 0.93 -1.16
N ALA A 158 5.73 0.33 -0.12
CA ALA A 158 5.73 -1.13 0.05
C ALA A 158 4.34 -1.65 0.43
N GLY A 159 4.03 -2.88 0.02
CA GLY A 159 2.79 -3.56 0.38
C GLY A 159 2.16 -4.31 -0.79
N LYS A 160 0.90 -4.71 -0.60
CA LYS A 160 0.17 -5.52 -1.56
C LYS A 160 -0.83 -4.66 -2.33
N TYR A 161 -0.66 -4.64 -3.65
CA TYR A 161 -1.52 -3.93 -4.59
C TYR A 161 -2.49 -4.93 -5.21
N ILE A 162 -3.78 -4.65 -5.09
CA ILE A 162 -4.86 -5.56 -5.49
C ILE A 162 -5.53 -4.99 -6.73
N LEU A 163 -5.61 -5.80 -7.79
CA LEU A 163 -6.36 -5.52 -9.00
C LEU A 163 -7.65 -6.34 -8.98
N LYS A 164 -8.79 -5.67 -9.16
CA LYS A 164 -10.10 -6.28 -9.42
C LYS A 164 -10.57 -5.87 -10.81
N LEU A 165 -10.97 -6.86 -11.60
CA LEU A 165 -11.62 -6.70 -12.90
C LEU A 165 -13.05 -7.23 -12.81
N GLU A 166 -14.03 -6.46 -13.24
CA GLU A 166 -15.45 -6.84 -13.12
C GLU A 166 -16.25 -6.47 -14.38
N ASN A 167 -17.10 -7.38 -14.86
CA ASN A 167 -18.08 -7.10 -15.89
C ASN A 167 -19.39 -7.87 -15.61
N SER A 168 -20.38 -7.74 -16.49
CA SER A 168 -21.68 -8.43 -16.37
C SER A 168 -21.58 -9.96 -16.39
N SER A 169 -20.44 -10.52 -16.80
CA SER A 169 -20.20 -11.97 -16.90
C SER A 169 -19.43 -12.52 -15.71
N GLY A 170 -18.88 -11.67 -14.84
CA GLY A 170 -18.19 -12.09 -13.62
C GLY A 170 -17.11 -11.11 -13.15
N SER A 171 -16.33 -11.56 -12.17
CA SER A 171 -15.23 -10.80 -11.58
C SER A 171 -13.98 -11.67 -11.42
N LYS A 172 -12.80 -11.05 -11.56
CA LYS A 172 -11.50 -11.67 -11.31
C LYS A 172 -10.61 -10.73 -10.54
N SER A 173 -9.89 -11.24 -9.55
CA SER A 173 -8.92 -10.46 -8.78
C SER A 173 -7.54 -11.10 -8.80
N ALA A 174 -6.53 -10.24 -8.68
CA ALA A 174 -5.13 -10.58 -8.54
C ALA A 174 -4.44 -9.59 -7.62
N PHE A 175 -3.26 -9.94 -7.11
CA PHE A 175 -2.45 -9.02 -6.34
C PHE A 175 -0.98 -9.11 -6.73
N VAL A 176 -0.27 -8.01 -6.54
CA VAL A 176 1.18 -7.90 -6.73
C VAL A 176 1.77 -7.28 -5.47
N THR A 177 2.78 -7.94 -4.92
CA THR A 177 3.51 -7.42 -3.75
C THR A 177 4.64 -6.52 -4.24
N VAL A 178 4.69 -5.28 -3.74
CA VAL A 178 5.79 -4.35 -3.96
C VAL A 178 6.63 -4.29 -2.69
N LYS A 179 7.92 -4.54 -2.83
CA LYS A 179 8.91 -4.46 -1.76
C LYS A 179 9.88 -3.32 -2.07
N VAL A 180 9.95 -2.34 -1.17
CA VAL A 180 10.88 -1.21 -1.31
C VAL A 180 12.06 -1.44 -0.38
N LEU A 181 13.27 -1.45 -0.94
CA LEU A 181 14.54 -1.54 -0.24
C LEU A 181 14.96 -0.12 0.20
N ASP A 182 14.74 0.18 1.48
CA ASP A 182 14.95 1.48 2.11
C ASP A 182 15.43 1.28 3.56
N THR A 183 15.74 2.37 4.25
CA THR A 183 15.94 2.40 5.70
C THR A 183 14.62 2.17 6.46
N PRO A 184 14.66 1.67 7.70
CA PRO A 184 13.44 1.35 8.46
C PRO A 184 12.59 2.57 8.82
N GLY A 185 11.29 2.35 9.07
CA GLY A 185 10.41 3.32 9.72
C GLY A 185 10.75 3.55 11.20
N PRO A 186 10.00 4.43 11.88
CA PRO A 186 10.21 4.67 13.31
C PRO A 186 9.83 3.44 14.15
N PRO A 187 10.64 3.08 15.18
CA PRO A 187 10.21 2.15 16.21
C PRO A 187 8.89 2.59 16.86
N GLN A 188 8.12 1.64 17.35
CA GLN A 188 6.79 1.89 17.93
C GLN A 188 6.88 1.96 19.45
N ASN A 189 5.89 2.61 20.08
CA ASN A 189 5.65 2.55 21.53
C ASN A 189 6.89 2.83 22.40
N LEU A 190 7.72 3.82 22.03
CA LEU A 190 8.86 4.23 22.84
C LEU A 190 8.39 4.78 24.19
N ALA A 191 8.78 4.11 25.27
CA ALA A 191 8.42 4.46 26.62
C ALA A 191 9.61 4.38 27.58
N VAL A 192 9.53 5.20 28.63
CA VAL A 192 10.48 5.21 29.74
C VAL A 192 9.94 4.28 30.82
N LYS A 193 10.67 3.18 31.06
CA LYS A 193 10.26 2.15 32.02
C LYS A 193 10.71 2.47 33.45
N GLU A 194 11.91 3.01 33.60
CA GLU A 194 12.51 3.30 34.90
C GLU A 194 13.45 4.51 34.76
N VAL A 195 13.47 5.35 35.79
CA VAL A 195 14.34 6.52 35.89
C VAL A 195 15.09 6.46 37.22
N LYS A 196 16.40 6.65 37.16
CA LYS A 196 17.30 6.84 38.29
C LYS A 196 18.04 8.16 38.13
N LYS A 197 18.79 8.54 39.15
CA LYS A 197 19.65 9.74 39.12
C LYS A 197 20.67 9.78 37.98
N ASP A 198 21.16 8.61 37.55
CA ASP A 198 22.26 8.49 36.57
C ASP A 198 21.92 7.61 35.36
N SER A 199 20.71 7.05 35.32
CA SER A 199 20.33 6.08 34.30
C SER A 199 18.83 6.05 34.03
N VAL A 200 18.47 5.66 32.82
CA VAL A 200 17.08 5.52 32.35
C VAL A 200 16.96 4.21 31.57
N ILE A 201 15.89 3.45 31.79
CA ILE A 201 15.55 2.27 30.98
C ILE A 201 14.50 2.65 29.95
N LEU A 202 14.86 2.53 28.68
CA LEU A 202 13.96 2.71 27.55
C LEU A 202 13.45 1.35 27.07
N VAL A 203 12.19 1.29 26.66
CA VAL A 203 11.56 0.15 26.01
C VAL A 203 10.78 0.63 24.79
N TRP A 204 10.72 -0.19 23.75
CA TRP A 204 10.00 0.11 22.52
C TRP A 204 9.57 -1.18 21.82
N GLU A 205 8.95 -1.05 20.65
CA GLU A 205 8.59 -2.12 19.74
C GLU A 205 9.24 -1.90 18.37
N PRO A 206 9.46 -2.96 17.56
CA PRO A 206 10.03 -2.82 16.23
C PRO A 206 9.17 -1.94 15.31
N PRO A 207 9.75 -1.33 14.27
CA PRO A 207 8.98 -0.62 13.25
C PRO A 207 8.00 -1.56 12.54
N ILE A 208 6.82 -1.06 12.17
CA ILE A 208 5.87 -1.79 11.32
C ILE A 208 6.47 -1.97 9.91
N ILE A 209 7.16 -0.95 9.41
CA ILE A 209 7.82 -0.95 8.10
C ILE A 209 9.34 -1.09 8.30
N ASP A 210 9.90 -2.25 7.95
CA ASP A 210 11.32 -2.57 8.13
C ASP A 210 12.23 -2.04 7.00
N GLY A 211 11.66 -1.41 5.96
CA GLY A 211 12.40 -0.95 4.79
C GLY A 211 12.83 -2.09 3.85
N GLY A 212 12.13 -3.23 3.90
CA GLY A 212 12.40 -4.36 3.00
C GLY A 212 13.63 -5.18 3.38
N ALA A 213 14.26 -4.90 4.51
CA ALA A 213 15.35 -5.71 5.05
C ALA A 213 15.21 -5.85 6.56
N LYS A 214 15.66 -7.01 7.07
CA LYS A 214 15.59 -7.33 8.49
C LYS A 214 16.37 -6.30 9.32
N ILE A 215 15.75 -5.84 10.40
CA ILE A 215 16.40 -4.98 11.41
C ILE A 215 17.58 -5.72 12.05
N LYS A 216 18.76 -5.09 12.03
CA LYS A 216 20.01 -5.63 12.59
C LYS A 216 20.21 -5.17 14.03
N ASN A 217 19.91 -3.90 14.31
CA ASN A 217 20.17 -3.22 15.57
C ASN A 217 19.35 -1.93 15.68
N TYR A 218 19.43 -1.29 16.85
CA TYR A 218 18.87 0.00 17.15
C TYR A 218 19.97 0.97 17.58
N VAL A 219 19.82 2.22 17.12
CA VAL A 219 20.63 3.36 17.50
C VAL A 219 19.86 4.17 18.53
N ILE A 220 20.50 4.43 19.67
CA ILE A 220 19.94 5.20 20.78
C ILE A 220 20.74 6.48 20.91
N ASP A 221 20.06 7.61 20.89
CA ASP A 221 20.66 8.91 21.15
C ASP A 221 19.98 9.60 22.33
N LYS A 222 20.72 10.48 23.00
CA LYS A 222 20.23 11.34 24.08
C LYS A 222 20.51 12.80 23.77
N ARG A 223 19.64 13.69 24.25
CA ARG A 223 19.83 15.14 24.18
C ARG A 223 19.40 15.77 25.49
N GLU A 224 20.29 16.50 26.15
CA GLU A 224 19.89 17.37 27.26
C GLU A 224 18.94 18.46 26.73
N SER A 225 17.87 18.79 27.48
CA SER A 225 16.88 19.80 27.07
C SER A 225 17.50 21.18 26.81
N THR A 226 18.65 21.46 27.42
CA THR A 226 19.44 22.68 27.24
C THR A 226 20.28 22.68 25.95
N ARG A 227 20.41 21.55 25.26
CA ARG A 227 21.21 21.38 24.04
C ARG A 227 20.32 21.21 22.81
N LYS A 228 20.83 21.64 21.65
CA LYS A 228 20.13 21.47 20.36
C LYS A 228 20.37 20.10 19.73
N ALA A 229 21.57 19.55 19.87
CA ALA A 229 22.00 18.34 19.17
C ALA A 229 21.87 17.07 20.04
N TYR A 230 21.50 15.97 19.37
CA TYR A 230 21.56 14.62 19.93
C TYR A 230 22.99 14.10 19.96
N ALA A 231 23.35 13.41 21.04
CA ALA A 231 24.59 12.68 21.20
C ALA A 231 24.30 11.17 21.16
N ASN A 232 25.15 10.43 20.45
CA ASN A 232 25.00 8.98 20.37
C ASN A 232 25.29 8.31 21.71
N VAL A 233 24.39 7.42 22.12
CA VAL A 233 24.56 6.59 23.32
C VAL A 233 25.04 5.20 22.91
N SER A 234 24.40 4.60 21.91
CA SER A 234 24.74 3.26 21.43
C SER A 234 24.29 3.05 20.00
N ASN A 235 25.05 2.23 19.28
CA ASN A 235 24.71 1.68 17.97
C ASN A 235 24.75 0.14 17.96
N LYS A 236 24.74 -0.50 19.14
CA LYS A 236 24.90 -1.97 19.28
C LYS A 236 23.76 -2.62 20.06
N CYS A 237 22.56 -2.05 20.03
CA CYS A 237 21.40 -2.62 20.70
C CYS A 237 20.64 -3.56 19.74
N ASN A 238 20.63 -4.86 20.01
CA ASN A 238 19.86 -5.85 19.23
C ASN A 238 18.54 -6.27 19.91
N LYS A 239 18.15 -5.57 20.98
CA LYS A 239 16.92 -5.79 21.75
C LYS A 239 16.00 -4.58 21.59
N THR A 240 14.77 -4.70 22.05
CA THR A 240 13.80 -3.60 22.10
C THR A 240 13.76 -2.91 23.47
N SER A 241 14.90 -2.93 24.16
CA SER A 241 15.11 -2.23 25.42
C SER A 241 16.58 -1.87 25.60
N PHE A 242 16.83 -0.75 26.27
CA PHE A 242 18.19 -0.28 26.51
C PHE A 242 18.26 0.57 27.78
N LYS A 243 19.28 0.31 28.60
CA LYS A 243 19.60 1.12 29.77
C LYS A 243 20.61 2.19 29.35
N VAL A 244 20.18 3.44 29.31
CA VAL A 244 21.06 4.60 29.14
C VAL A 244 21.69 4.90 30.49
N GLU A 245 23.02 4.96 30.54
CA GLU A 245 23.80 5.22 31.76
C GLU A 245 24.61 6.53 31.63
N ASN A 246 25.28 6.91 32.72
CA ASN A 246 26.09 8.13 32.80
C ASN A 246 25.29 9.39 32.44
N LEU A 247 24.07 9.49 32.98
CA LEU A 247 23.27 10.71 32.96
C LEU A 247 23.74 11.65 34.07
N THR A 248 23.60 12.95 33.84
CA THR A 248 23.86 13.95 34.88
C THR A 248 22.65 14.05 35.79
N GLU A 249 22.86 13.83 37.08
CA GLU A 249 21.82 13.94 38.10
C GLU A 249 21.12 15.30 38.06
N GLY A 250 19.78 15.26 38.09
CA GLY A 250 18.92 16.44 38.01
C GLY A 250 18.76 17.05 36.61
N ALA A 251 19.55 16.62 35.62
CA ALA A 251 19.41 17.09 34.25
C ALA A 251 18.19 16.46 33.56
N ILE A 252 17.68 17.15 32.53
CA ILE A 252 16.48 16.79 31.79
C ILE A 252 16.89 16.36 30.37
N TYR A 253 16.41 15.21 29.92
CA TYR A 253 16.80 14.60 28.66
C TYR A 253 15.59 14.29 27.77
N TYR A 254 15.80 14.39 26.46
CA TYR A 254 15.03 13.70 25.43
C TYR A 254 15.84 12.50 24.93
N PHE A 255 15.15 11.40 24.66
CA PHE A 255 15.75 10.21 24.07
C PHE A 255 15.10 9.93 22.74
N ARG A 256 15.90 9.46 21.77
CA ARG A 256 15.36 8.94 20.52
C ARG A 256 15.96 7.59 20.18
N VAL A 257 15.16 6.76 19.53
CA VAL A 257 15.54 5.43 19.07
C VAL A 257 15.28 5.34 17.57
N MET A 258 16.24 4.79 16.83
CA MET A 258 16.13 4.52 15.40
C MET A 258 16.45 3.05 15.16
N ALA A 259 15.72 2.39 14.27
CA ALA A 259 16.07 1.05 13.82
C ALA A 259 17.07 1.13 12.66
N GLU A 260 17.97 0.15 12.54
CA GLU A 260 18.98 0.09 11.49
C GLU A 260 18.90 -1.27 10.76
N ASN A 261 18.90 -1.24 9.43
CA ASN A 261 18.96 -2.42 8.57
C ASN A 261 20.20 -2.34 7.64
N GLU A 262 20.29 -3.19 6.60
CA GLU A 262 21.44 -3.15 5.68
C GLU A 262 21.54 -1.90 4.81
N PHE A 263 20.45 -1.14 4.68
CA PHE A 263 20.39 0.11 3.92
C PHE A 263 20.66 1.35 4.78
N GLY A 264 20.74 1.18 6.12
CA GLY A 264 21.18 2.21 7.04
C GLY A 264 20.19 2.48 8.19
N VAL A 265 20.39 3.63 8.84
CA VAL A 265 19.62 4.07 10.00
C VAL A 265 18.30 4.70 9.55
N GLY A 266 17.21 4.24 10.16
CA GLY A 266 15.83 4.63 9.86
C GLY A 266 15.39 5.93 10.51
N VAL A 267 14.08 6.15 10.47
CA VAL A 267 13.43 7.33 11.06
C VAL A 267 13.46 7.22 12.60
N PRO A 268 13.75 8.31 13.32
CA PRO A 268 13.73 8.30 14.77
C PRO A 268 12.30 8.33 15.34
N VAL A 269 12.10 7.66 16.47
CA VAL A 269 11.04 7.96 17.43
C VAL A 269 11.65 8.63 18.65
N GLU A 270 11.04 9.71 19.14
CA GLU A 270 11.50 10.50 20.28
C GLU A 270 10.54 10.34 21.46
N THR A 271 11.05 10.42 22.69
CA THR A 271 10.22 10.50 23.90
C THR A 271 9.33 11.74 23.85
N VAL A 272 8.03 11.56 24.08
CA VAL A 272 7.03 12.64 24.05
C VAL A 272 7.36 13.72 25.08
N ASP A 273 7.63 13.29 26.32
CA ASP A 273 7.97 14.16 27.43
C ASP A 273 9.46 14.11 27.76
N ALA A 274 9.96 15.21 28.30
CA ALA A 274 11.33 15.29 28.77
C ALA A 274 11.48 14.51 30.09
N VAL A 275 12.56 13.74 30.20
CA VAL A 275 12.83 12.84 31.33
C VAL A 275 13.87 13.48 32.24
N LYS A 276 13.50 13.79 33.48
CA LYS A 276 14.46 14.27 34.49
C LYS A 276 15.18 13.09 35.13
N ALA A 277 16.51 13.06 35.08
CA ALA A 277 17.33 12.04 35.73
C ALA A 277 17.35 12.27 37.26
N ALA A 278 16.28 11.85 37.92
CA ALA A 278 16.07 11.96 39.35
C ALA A 278 15.26 10.75 39.85
N GLU A 279 15.40 10.44 41.13
CA GLU A 279 14.65 9.40 41.83
C GLU A 279 13.86 9.99 43.01
N PRO A 280 12.92 9.25 43.61
CA PRO A 280 12.28 9.69 44.84
C PRO A 280 13.34 9.97 45.92
N PRO A 281 13.14 11.01 46.74
CA PRO A 281 14.05 11.27 47.85
C PRO A 281 14.00 10.11 48.85
N SER A 282 15.07 9.99 49.63
CA SER A 282 15.05 9.10 50.79
C SER A 282 14.01 9.54 51.81
N PRO A 283 13.61 8.66 52.75
CA PRO A 283 12.71 9.05 53.83
C PRO A 283 13.25 10.28 54.58
N PRO A 284 12.36 11.10 55.18
CA PRO A 284 12.78 12.10 56.16
C PRO A 284 13.65 11.44 57.23
N GLY A 285 14.58 12.21 57.79
CA GLY A 285 15.41 11.75 58.89
C GLY A 285 14.59 11.61 60.19
N LYS A 286 15.25 11.71 61.34
CA LYS A 286 14.58 11.44 62.62
C LYS A 286 13.34 12.33 62.81
N VAL A 287 12.18 11.70 63.02
CA VAL A 287 10.92 12.37 63.37
C VAL A 287 10.78 12.43 64.89
N THR A 288 10.52 13.62 65.43
CA THR A 288 10.35 13.86 66.86
C THR A 288 9.06 14.63 67.11
N LEU A 289 8.28 14.15 68.09
CA LEU A 289 7.16 14.89 68.65
C LEU A 289 7.72 15.95 69.61
N THR A 290 7.49 17.22 69.29
CA THR A 290 8.08 18.34 70.04
C THR A 290 7.13 18.92 71.07
N ASP A 291 5.84 18.93 70.76
CA ASP A 291 4.82 19.46 71.66
C ASP A 291 3.47 18.74 71.45
N VAL A 292 2.70 18.63 72.52
CA VAL A 292 1.38 18.01 72.53
C VAL A 292 0.45 18.85 73.39
N SER A 293 -0.64 19.30 72.78
CA SER A 293 -1.76 19.92 73.47
C SER A 293 -2.99 19.01 73.44
N GLN A 294 -4.09 19.47 74.03
CA GLN A 294 -5.36 18.74 73.96
C GLN A 294 -5.90 18.60 72.53
N THR A 295 -5.51 19.49 71.61
CA THR A 295 -6.07 19.57 70.25
C THR A 295 -5.02 19.58 69.14
N SER A 296 -3.72 19.55 69.47
CA SER A 296 -2.65 19.61 68.49
C SER A 296 -1.44 18.76 68.87
N ALA A 297 -0.73 18.27 67.86
CA ALA A 297 0.57 17.65 67.98
C ALA A 297 1.54 18.37 67.04
N SER A 298 2.69 18.76 67.56
CA SER A 298 3.76 19.38 66.77
C SER A 298 4.85 18.37 66.48
N LEU A 299 5.20 18.24 65.20
CA LEU A 299 6.21 17.31 64.70
C LEU A 299 7.38 18.11 64.13
N MET A 300 8.58 17.64 64.40
CA MET A 300 9.82 18.08 63.75
C MET A 300 10.49 16.87 63.12
N TRP A 301 11.05 17.04 61.93
CA TRP A 301 11.84 16.02 61.26
C TRP A 301 13.07 16.61 60.59
N GLU A 302 14.10 15.79 60.46
CA GLU A 302 15.28 16.14 59.69
C GLU A 302 15.01 15.96 58.19
N LYS A 303 15.68 16.76 57.35
CA LYS A 303 15.61 16.59 55.90
C LYS A 303 16.12 15.19 55.50
N PRO A 304 15.64 14.63 54.37
CA PRO A 304 16.21 13.41 53.81
C PRO A 304 17.73 13.52 53.66
N GLU A 305 18.42 12.41 53.91
CA GLU A 305 19.87 12.32 53.68
C GLU A 305 20.21 12.56 52.20
N TYR A 306 19.35 12.06 51.31
CA TYR A 306 19.47 12.23 49.87
C TYR A 306 18.14 12.65 49.24
N ASP A 307 18.16 13.68 48.40
CA ASP A 307 16.97 14.29 47.79
C ASP A 307 16.58 13.67 46.44
N GLY A 308 17.30 12.63 46.00
CA GLY A 308 17.01 11.94 44.74
C GLY A 308 17.47 12.70 43.49
N GLY A 309 18.28 13.75 43.62
CA GLY A 309 18.71 14.57 42.48
C GLY A 309 17.68 15.62 42.07
N SER A 310 16.68 15.88 42.91
CA SER A 310 15.72 16.95 42.73
C SER A 310 15.39 17.59 44.06
N ARG A 311 15.28 18.93 44.09
CA ARG A 311 14.92 19.66 45.31
C ARG A 311 13.61 19.11 45.90
N ILE A 312 13.59 18.96 47.22
CA ILE A 312 12.37 18.65 47.98
C ILE A 312 11.40 19.82 47.83
N LEU A 313 10.17 19.54 47.37
CA LEU A 313 9.13 20.55 47.19
C LEU A 313 8.25 20.71 48.45
N GLY A 314 8.15 19.66 49.26
CA GLY A 314 7.34 19.64 50.48
C GLY A 314 7.37 18.27 51.14
N TYR A 315 6.69 18.16 52.28
CA TYR A 315 6.50 16.91 53.01
C TYR A 315 4.99 16.63 53.10
N VAL A 316 4.61 15.37 53.00
CA VAL A 316 3.24 14.92 53.23
C VAL A 316 3.18 14.36 54.64
N VAL A 317 2.25 14.87 55.45
CA VAL A 317 2.01 14.41 56.82
C VAL A 317 0.60 13.86 56.87
N GLU A 318 0.48 12.59 57.26
CA GLU A 318 -0.79 11.89 57.38
C GLU A 318 -1.00 11.44 58.83
N MET A 319 -2.25 11.48 59.29
CA MET A 319 -2.67 11.06 60.62
C MET A 319 -3.73 9.96 60.51
N GLN A 320 -3.57 8.89 61.29
CA GLN A 320 -4.58 7.84 61.42
C GLN A 320 -5.12 7.83 62.85
N SER A 321 -6.44 7.99 63.01
CA SER A 321 -7.07 7.90 64.32
C SER A 321 -7.12 6.46 64.80
N LYS A 322 -6.91 6.24 66.10
CA LYS A 322 -6.97 4.90 66.70
C LYS A 322 -8.33 4.25 66.41
N GLY A 323 -8.31 3.05 65.83
CA GLY A 323 -9.52 2.30 65.45
C GLY A 323 -10.07 2.65 64.07
N THR A 324 -9.40 3.51 63.31
CA THR A 324 -9.70 3.75 61.89
C THR A 324 -8.61 3.15 61.02
N GLU A 325 -8.96 2.71 59.81
CA GLU A 325 -8.00 2.19 58.83
C GLU A 325 -7.55 3.27 57.83
N LYS A 326 -8.28 4.38 57.75
CA LYS A 326 -8.01 5.46 56.80
C LYS A 326 -7.00 6.47 57.37
N TRP A 327 -5.97 6.75 56.59
CA TRP A 327 -5.06 7.88 56.79
C TRP A 327 -5.70 9.15 56.23
N SER A 328 -5.49 10.28 56.88
CA SER A 328 -5.96 11.62 56.48
C SER A 328 -4.87 12.66 56.63
#